data_AF-A0A8T5C527-F1
#
_entry.id   AF-A0A8T5C527-F1
#
_cell.length_a   1.000
_cell.length_b   1.000
_cell.length_c   1.000
_cell.angle_alpha   90.00
_cell.angle_beta   90.00
_cell.angle_gamma   90.00
#
_symmetry.space_group_name_H-M   'P 1'
#
loop_
_entity.id
_entity.type
_entity.pdbx_description
1 polymer ?
#
loop_
_entity_poly.entity_id
_entity_poly.type
_entity_poly.pdbx_seq_one_letter_code
_entity_poly.pdbx_strand_id
1 'polypeptide(L)'
;MCGGRGTRLDAPVEKPLVDICGRPMLDRVAAALRDSSVETVRAVTSPHTPNTRDRAADLGLDPIEAPGDGYVSDLGFALARVSRPVVTVVSDLPLVAPEHVDAVVSAADGGAATACVPVELKRDLGASVDDALVFDHEGTAVCPTGLGVVGPAAADATIDTDADTDTHSTMYLSTDTRLALNVNRPTDIELAEDRCE
;
A
#
# COMPACT_ATOMS: atom_id res chain seq x y z
N MET A 1 0.23 5.45 -1.73
CA MET A 1 1.61 5.86 -1.45
C MET A 1 2.51 5.41 -2.60
N CYS A 2 3.07 6.34 -3.37
CA CYS A 2 3.88 6.07 -4.55
C CYS A 2 5.11 6.99 -4.69
N GLY A 3 5.55 7.63 -3.59
CA GLY A 3 6.68 8.59 -3.58
C GLY A 3 8.06 8.00 -3.24
N GLY A 4 8.17 6.69 -3.05
CA GLY A 4 9.41 6.05 -2.63
C GLY A 4 10.47 5.95 -3.74
N ARG A 5 11.75 5.97 -3.39
CA ARG A 5 12.87 5.89 -4.34
C ARG A 5 12.98 4.55 -5.09
N GLY A 6 12.42 3.46 -4.54
CA GLY A 6 12.34 2.17 -5.22
C GLY A 6 13.69 1.51 -5.57
N THR A 7 14.79 1.89 -4.92
CA THR A 7 16.16 1.54 -5.33
C THR A 7 16.48 0.04 -5.36
N ARG A 8 15.70 -0.79 -4.66
CA ARG A 8 15.90 -2.25 -4.59
C ARG A 8 15.45 -2.99 -5.85
N LEU A 9 14.61 -2.38 -6.68
CA LEU A 9 14.02 -3.01 -7.86
C LEU A 9 14.95 -2.98 -9.09
N ASP A 10 15.92 -2.07 -9.10
CA ASP A 10 16.89 -1.86 -10.20
C ASP A 10 16.24 -1.72 -11.59
N ALA A 11 15.08 -1.05 -11.62
CA ALA A 11 14.34 -0.80 -12.85
C ALA A 11 14.79 0.51 -13.53
N PRO A 12 14.69 0.61 -14.87
CA PRO A 12 15.05 1.83 -15.62
C PRO A 12 14.03 2.97 -15.45
N VAL A 13 12.88 2.68 -14.83
CA VAL A 13 11.80 3.61 -14.55
C VAL A 13 11.53 3.69 -13.06
N GLU A 14 10.83 4.74 -12.62
CA GLU A 14 10.36 4.85 -11.25
C GLU A 14 9.53 3.62 -10.88
N LYS A 15 9.75 3.05 -9.69
CA LYS A 15 9.13 1.80 -9.25
C LYS A 15 7.61 1.71 -9.52
N PRO A 16 6.77 2.71 -9.19
CA PRO A 16 5.34 2.64 -9.46
C PRO A 16 4.98 2.49 -10.95
N LEU A 17 5.88 2.85 -11.85
CA LEU A 17 5.71 2.80 -13.30
C LEU A 17 6.28 1.53 -13.94
N VAL A 18 6.85 0.61 -13.16
CA VAL A 18 7.22 -0.71 -13.70
C VAL A 18 5.98 -1.44 -14.16
N ASP A 19 6.03 -1.97 -15.37
CA ASP A 19 4.95 -2.75 -15.94
C ASP A 19 4.91 -4.14 -15.33
N ILE A 20 3.70 -4.59 -15.03
CA ILE A 20 3.37 -5.98 -14.72
C ILE A 20 2.33 -6.40 -15.76
N CYS A 21 2.64 -7.38 -16.58
CA CYS A 21 1.83 -7.81 -17.73
C CYS A 21 1.36 -6.62 -18.59
N GLY A 22 2.31 -5.77 -18.99
CA GLY A 22 2.07 -4.64 -19.90
C GLY A 22 1.26 -3.47 -19.32
N ARG A 23 1.08 -3.41 -18.00
CA ARG A 23 0.40 -2.29 -17.33
C ARG A 23 1.19 -1.82 -16.11
N PRO A 24 1.40 -0.50 -15.92
CA PRO A 24 2.15 0.01 -14.77
C PRO A 24 1.52 -0.41 -13.45
N MET A 25 2.32 -0.65 -12.41
CA MET A 25 1.79 -1.02 -11.09
C MET A 25 0.84 0.04 -10.53
N LEU A 26 1.18 1.34 -10.69
CA LEU A 26 0.30 2.46 -10.31
C LEU A 26 -1.07 2.34 -10.97
N ASP A 27 -1.10 2.07 -12.27
CA ASP A 27 -2.32 1.94 -13.05
C ASP A 27 -3.19 0.77 -12.58
N ARG A 28 -2.57 -0.37 -12.24
CA ARG A 28 -3.26 -1.56 -11.71
C ARG A 28 -3.90 -1.25 -10.36
N VAL A 29 -3.12 -0.69 -9.43
CA VAL A 29 -3.61 -0.30 -8.09
C VAL A 29 -4.71 0.74 -8.21
N ALA A 30 -4.57 1.73 -9.10
CA ALA A 30 -5.60 2.75 -9.32
C ALA A 30 -6.91 2.18 -9.86
N ALA A 31 -6.86 1.17 -10.73
CA ALA A 31 -8.06 0.47 -11.21
C ALA A 31 -8.75 -0.30 -10.08
N ALA A 32 -7.99 -1.08 -9.31
CA ALA A 32 -8.53 -1.82 -8.17
C ALA A 32 -9.22 -0.92 -7.14
N LEU A 33 -8.65 0.27 -6.88
CA LEU A 33 -9.29 1.26 -6.01
C LEU A 33 -10.58 1.80 -6.63
N ARG A 34 -10.59 2.19 -7.92
CA ARG A 34 -11.78 2.74 -8.57
C ARG A 34 -12.96 1.77 -8.63
N ASP A 35 -12.66 0.49 -8.75
CA ASP A 35 -13.68 -0.56 -8.85
C ASP A 35 -14.10 -1.08 -7.45
N SER A 36 -13.54 -0.53 -6.36
CA SER A 36 -13.91 -0.81 -4.96
C SER A 36 -14.90 0.21 -4.40
N SER A 37 -15.23 0.09 -3.11
CA SER A 37 -16.12 1.01 -2.38
C SER A 37 -15.56 2.40 -2.11
N VAL A 38 -14.30 2.71 -2.45
CA VAL A 38 -13.72 4.04 -2.22
C VAL A 38 -14.25 5.08 -3.22
N GLU A 39 -14.59 6.26 -2.71
CA GLU A 39 -15.21 7.32 -3.54
C GLU A 39 -14.19 8.17 -4.28
N THR A 40 -13.02 8.41 -3.67
CA THR A 40 -11.98 9.29 -4.21
C THR A 40 -10.60 8.66 -4.03
N VAL A 41 -9.74 8.85 -5.03
CA VAL A 41 -8.38 8.29 -5.03
C VAL A 41 -7.38 9.41 -5.29
N ARG A 42 -6.36 9.51 -4.44
CA ARG A 42 -5.26 10.48 -4.56
C ARG A 42 -3.93 9.75 -4.56
N ALA A 43 -3.01 10.21 -5.39
CA ALA A 43 -1.66 9.65 -5.47
C ALA A 43 -0.72 10.46 -4.58
N VAL A 44 -0.03 9.81 -3.64
CA VAL A 44 0.97 10.49 -2.80
C VAL A 44 2.35 10.26 -3.41
N THR A 45 2.89 11.30 -4.03
CA THR A 45 4.18 11.29 -4.73
C THR A 45 5.22 12.08 -3.96
N SER A 46 6.45 12.14 -4.48
CA SER A 46 7.53 12.97 -3.95
C SER A 46 8.43 13.47 -5.08
N PRO A 47 9.39 14.38 -4.80
CA PRO A 47 10.42 14.78 -5.76
C PRO A 47 11.25 13.61 -6.34
N HIS A 48 11.19 12.43 -5.74
CA HIS A 48 11.85 11.22 -6.26
C HIS A 48 11.07 10.52 -7.38
N THR A 49 9.82 10.93 -7.61
CA THR A 49 8.87 10.24 -8.49
C THR A 49 8.10 11.21 -9.42
N PRO A 50 8.79 12.13 -10.13
CA PRO A 50 8.13 13.10 -10.99
C PRO A 50 7.32 12.47 -12.14
N ASN A 51 7.79 11.38 -12.75
CA ASN A 51 7.04 10.73 -13.84
C ASN A 51 5.78 10.03 -13.29
N THR A 52 5.86 9.50 -12.08
CA THR A 52 4.72 8.90 -11.36
C THR A 52 3.66 9.96 -11.07
N ARG A 53 4.06 11.18 -10.68
CA ARG A 53 3.15 12.32 -10.51
C ARG A 53 2.42 12.66 -11.81
N ASP A 54 3.17 12.74 -12.91
CA ASP A 54 2.58 13.07 -14.20
C ASP A 54 1.61 11.98 -14.66
N ARG A 55 1.98 10.69 -14.50
CA ARG A 55 1.07 9.56 -14.77
C ARG A 55 -0.17 9.57 -13.88
N ALA A 56 -0.02 9.88 -12.59
CA ALA A 56 -1.14 9.97 -11.67
C ALA A 56 -2.13 11.05 -12.13
N ALA A 57 -1.64 12.22 -12.54
CA ALA A 57 -2.48 13.28 -13.10
C ALA A 57 -3.19 12.85 -14.39
N ASP A 58 -2.50 12.14 -15.31
CA ASP A 58 -3.10 11.59 -16.54
C ASP A 58 -4.22 10.59 -16.24
N LEU A 59 -4.07 9.82 -15.15
CA LEU A 59 -5.11 8.92 -14.68
C LEU A 59 -6.29 9.68 -14.04
N GLY A 60 -6.16 10.98 -13.73
CA GLY A 60 -7.15 11.74 -12.97
C GLY A 60 -7.07 11.52 -11.45
N LEU A 61 -5.91 11.10 -10.95
CA LEU A 61 -5.60 11.02 -9.52
C LEU A 61 -4.94 12.33 -9.09
N ASP A 62 -5.62 13.13 -8.26
CA ASP A 62 -5.06 14.39 -7.79
C ASP A 62 -3.81 14.15 -6.90
N PRO A 63 -2.60 14.58 -7.32
CA PRO A 63 -1.38 14.27 -6.58
C PRO A 63 -1.25 15.06 -5.28
N ILE A 64 -0.86 14.37 -4.21
CA ILE A 64 -0.33 14.96 -2.98
C ILE A 64 1.19 14.84 -3.06
N GLU A 65 1.88 15.95 -3.33
CA GLU A 65 3.34 16.00 -3.39
C GLU A 65 3.92 16.09 -1.98
N ALA A 66 4.28 14.94 -1.40
CA ALA A 66 4.95 14.85 -0.12
C ALA A 66 6.46 15.16 -0.25
N PRO A 67 7.15 15.54 0.84
CA PRO A 67 8.58 15.86 0.81
C PRO A 67 9.50 14.72 0.35
N GLY A 68 9.11 13.46 0.58
CA GLY A 68 9.96 12.30 0.26
C GLY A 68 10.90 11.90 1.40
N ASP A 69 10.61 12.33 2.63
CA ASP A 69 11.47 12.13 3.81
C ASP A 69 11.34 10.71 4.41
N GLY A 70 10.46 9.88 3.84
CA GLY A 70 10.25 8.49 4.23
C GLY A 70 8.78 8.17 4.45
N TYR A 71 8.46 6.87 4.45
CA TYR A 71 7.08 6.38 4.43
C TYR A 71 6.21 6.97 5.55
N VAL A 72 6.69 6.97 6.79
CA VAL A 72 5.93 7.44 7.96
C VAL A 72 5.67 8.95 7.86
N SER A 73 6.69 9.75 7.55
CA SER A 73 6.58 11.21 7.40
C SER A 73 5.62 11.58 6.26
N ASP A 74 5.79 10.95 5.10
CA ASP A 74 4.96 11.22 3.91
C ASP A 74 3.51 10.77 4.12
N LEU A 75 3.28 9.66 4.86
CA LEU A 75 1.94 9.22 5.21
C LEU A 75 1.27 10.24 6.14
N GLY A 76 1.96 10.71 7.19
CA GLY A 76 1.44 11.77 8.07
C GLY A 76 1.12 13.05 7.30
N PHE A 77 2.00 13.45 6.38
CA PHE A 77 1.80 14.61 5.51
C PHE A 77 0.54 14.48 4.64
N ALA A 78 0.30 13.30 4.07
CA ALA A 78 -0.88 13.03 3.26
C ALA A 78 -2.16 12.98 4.11
N LEU A 79 -2.12 12.32 5.27
CA LEU A 79 -3.26 12.18 6.17
C LEU A 79 -3.73 13.50 6.78
N ALA A 80 -2.87 14.53 6.82
CA ALA A 80 -3.26 15.90 7.20
C ALA A 80 -4.02 16.66 6.09
N ARG A 81 -4.11 16.09 4.88
CA ARG A 81 -4.67 16.73 3.67
C ARG A 81 -5.86 15.98 3.07
N VAL A 82 -6.30 14.92 3.75
CA VAL A 82 -7.46 14.11 3.35
C VAL A 82 -8.39 13.90 4.54
N SER A 83 -9.67 13.73 4.24
CA SER A 83 -10.67 13.35 5.23
C SER A 83 -10.45 11.91 5.68
N ARG A 84 -10.80 11.61 6.94
CA ARG A 84 -10.77 10.25 7.51
C ARG A 84 -12.20 9.79 7.83
N PRO A 85 -12.52 8.47 7.78
CA PRO A 85 -11.60 7.36 7.51
C PRO A 85 -11.09 7.33 6.06
N VAL A 86 -9.92 6.73 5.85
CA VAL A 86 -9.26 6.69 4.53
C VAL A 86 -8.50 5.38 4.32
N VAL A 87 -8.60 4.83 3.11
CA VAL A 87 -7.80 3.67 2.69
C VAL A 87 -6.40 4.13 2.29
N THR A 88 -5.39 3.43 2.79
CA THR A 88 -4.00 3.59 2.38
C THR A 88 -3.53 2.34 1.66
N VAL A 89 -2.94 2.51 0.48
CA VAL A 89 -2.33 1.41 -0.27
C VAL A 89 -0.97 1.82 -0.85
N VAL A 90 0.00 0.91 -0.84
CA VAL A 90 1.29 1.05 -1.52
C VAL A 90 1.17 0.75 -3.01
N SER A 91 1.90 1.47 -3.86
CA SER A 91 1.84 1.27 -5.32
C SER A 91 2.56 0.03 -5.82
N ASP A 92 3.25 -0.70 -4.94
CA ASP A 92 4.01 -1.90 -5.30
C ASP A 92 3.25 -3.20 -5.03
N LEU A 93 1.93 -3.12 -4.85
CA LEU A 93 1.02 -4.26 -4.69
C LEU A 93 0.15 -4.42 -5.95
N PRO A 94 0.73 -4.79 -7.11
CA PRO A 94 0.06 -4.69 -8.42
C PRO A 94 -1.10 -5.67 -8.63
N LEU A 95 -1.21 -6.69 -7.77
CA LEU A 95 -2.28 -7.69 -7.82
C LEU A 95 -3.41 -7.40 -6.82
N VAL A 96 -3.37 -6.26 -6.11
CA VAL A 96 -4.52 -5.83 -5.30
C VAL A 96 -5.77 -5.72 -6.18
N ALA A 97 -6.91 -6.08 -5.62
CA ALA A 97 -8.18 -6.22 -6.32
C ALA A 97 -9.28 -5.52 -5.49
N PRO A 98 -10.41 -5.13 -6.11
CA PRO A 98 -11.46 -4.39 -5.41
C PRO A 98 -11.96 -5.09 -4.15
N GLU A 99 -12.15 -6.41 -4.21
CA GLU A 99 -12.63 -7.21 -3.09
C GLU A 99 -11.65 -7.23 -1.90
N HIS A 100 -10.35 -7.04 -2.16
CA HIS A 100 -9.38 -6.90 -1.09
C HIS A 100 -9.53 -5.58 -0.34
N VAL A 101 -9.78 -4.50 -1.07
CA VAL A 101 -9.99 -3.17 -0.48
C VAL A 101 -11.26 -3.19 0.36
N ASP A 102 -12.34 -3.71 -0.19
CA ASP A 102 -13.64 -3.76 0.49
C ASP A 102 -13.62 -4.67 1.72
N ALA A 103 -12.88 -5.79 1.66
CA ALA A 103 -12.71 -6.66 2.82
C ALA A 103 -11.98 -5.96 3.97
N VAL A 104 -10.94 -5.16 3.68
CA VAL A 104 -10.19 -4.41 4.70
C VAL A 104 -11.04 -3.25 5.26
N VAL A 105 -11.80 -2.57 4.39
CA VAL A 105 -12.77 -1.54 4.83
C VAL A 105 -13.84 -2.15 5.74
N SER A 106 -14.39 -3.31 5.38
CA SER A 106 -15.36 -4.03 6.21
C SER A 106 -14.74 -4.49 7.54
N ALA A 107 -13.50 -4.96 7.53
CA ALA A 107 -12.81 -5.41 8.74
C ALA A 107 -12.46 -4.24 9.69
N ALA A 108 -12.29 -3.03 9.15
CA ALA A 108 -12.05 -1.85 9.96
C ALA A 108 -13.26 -1.48 10.84
N ASP A 109 -14.49 -1.82 10.42
CA ASP A 109 -15.73 -1.55 11.16
C ASP A 109 -15.83 -0.10 11.71
N GLY A 110 -15.52 0.87 10.84
CA GLY A 110 -15.50 2.29 11.20
C GLY A 110 -14.27 2.76 11.98
N GLY A 111 -13.36 1.84 12.34
CA GLY A 111 -12.06 2.09 12.97
C GLY A 111 -10.89 2.07 11.99
N ALA A 112 -9.75 1.56 12.45
CA ALA A 112 -8.54 1.35 11.65
C ALA A 112 -8.32 -0.13 11.40
N ALA A 113 -7.76 -0.48 10.24
CA ALA A 113 -7.36 -1.85 9.93
C ALA A 113 -6.06 -1.90 9.16
N THR A 114 -5.29 -2.97 9.34
CA THR A 114 -4.10 -3.26 8.54
C THR A 114 -4.22 -4.66 7.95
N ALA A 115 -4.08 -4.77 6.62
CA ALA A 115 -4.04 -6.06 5.97
C ALA A 115 -2.66 -6.68 6.10
N CYS A 116 -2.61 -7.88 6.69
CA CYS A 116 -1.41 -8.67 6.88
C CYS A 116 -1.52 -10.02 6.18
N VAL A 117 -0.38 -10.60 5.86
CA VAL A 117 -0.26 -11.98 5.35
C VAL A 117 0.75 -12.76 6.19
N PRO A 118 0.59 -14.09 6.30
CA PRO A 118 1.63 -14.95 6.87
C PRO A 118 2.95 -14.79 6.11
N VAL A 119 4.07 -14.70 6.83
CA VAL A 119 5.41 -14.65 6.20
C VAL A 119 5.70 -15.95 5.44
N GLU A 120 5.21 -17.08 5.93
CA GLU A 120 5.33 -18.38 5.24
C GLU A 120 4.68 -18.34 3.86
N LEU A 121 3.52 -17.67 3.70
CA LEU A 121 2.88 -17.49 2.40
C LEU A 121 3.78 -16.74 1.42
N LYS A 122 4.45 -15.67 1.87
CA LYS A 122 5.44 -14.95 1.04
C LYS A 122 6.62 -15.85 0.65
N ARG A 123 7.12 -16.64 1.61
CA ARG A 123 8.26 -17.56 1.39
C ARG A 123 7.91 -18.68 0.41
N ASP A 124 6.74 -19.28 0.53
CA ASP A 124 6.25 -20.34 -0.36
C ASP A 124 6.06 -19.84 -1.80
N LEU A 125 5.66 -18.57 -1.95
CA LEU A 125 5.59 -17.90 -3.25
C LEU A 125 6.96 -17.53 -3.83
N GLY A 126 8.02 -17.52 -3.02
CA GLY A 126 9.33 -16.95 -3.38
C GLY A 126 9.35 -15.42 -3.42
N ALA A 127 8.33 -14.77 -2.86
CA ALA A 127 8.21 -13.31 -2.83
C ALA A 127 9.19 -12.67 -1.84
N SER A 128 9.59 -11.43 -2.12
CA SER A 128 10.41 -10.65 -1.20
C SER A 128 9.72 -10.42 0.16
N VAL A 129 10.49 -10.60 1.23
CA VAL A 129 10.11 -10.28 2.62
C VAL A 129 10.98 -9.13 3.12
N ASP A 130 10.36 -8.13 3.75
CA ASP A 130 11.08 -7.12 4.51
C ASP A 130 11.04 -7.51 6.00
N ASP A 131 12.13 -8.11 6.49
CA ASP A 131 12.21 -8.62 7.87
C ASP A 131 11.99 -7.52 8.92
N ALA A 132 12.20 -6.24 8.58
CA ALA A 132 11.96 -5.13 9.49
C ALA A 132 10.46 -4.86 9.76
N LEU A 133 9.57 -5.40 8.92
CA LEU A 133 8.12 -5.28 9.06
C LEU A 133 7.47 -6.57 9.57
N VAL A 134 8.25 -7.60 9.88
CA VAL A 134 7.75 -8.87 10.39
C VAL A 134 7.51 -8.76 11.89
N PHE A 135 6.35 -9.25 12.34
CA PHE A 135 6.00 -9.34 13.75
C PHE A 135 5.21 -10.62 14.04
N ASP A 136 5.14 -11.01 15.32
CA ASP A 136 4.35 -12.16 15.77
C ASP A 136 2.89 -11.74 15.99
N HIS A 137 1.98 -12.55 15.46
CA HIS A 137 0.56 -12.48 15.77
C HIS A 137 0.07 -13.88 16.13
N GLU A 138 -0.25 -14.09 17.42
CA GLU A 138 -0.76 -15.35 17.95
C GLU A 138 0.14 -16.56 17.59
N GLY A 139 1.46 -16.39 17.65
CA GLY A 139 2.44 -17.43 17.31
C GLY A 139 2.69 -17.62 15.82
N THR A 140 2.11 -16.76 14.97
CA THR A 140 2.34 -16.75 13.52
C THR A 140 3.13 -15.50 13.13
N ALA A 141 4.25 -15.67 12.44
CA ALA A 141 4.98 -14.56 11.85
C ALA A 141 4.18 -13.98 10.67
N VAL A 142 3.81 -12.71 10.77
CA VAL A 142 3.03 -11.98 9.76
C VAL A 142 3.75 -10.70 9.35
N CYS A 143 3.37 -10.15 8.19
CA CYS A 143 3.85 -8.84 7.75
C CYS A 143 2.73 -8.06 7.06
N PRO A 144 2.76 -6.72 7.12
CA PRO A 144 1.79 -5.89 6.44
C PRO A 144 1.96 -5.97 4.92
N THR A 145 0.84 -5.93 4.21
CA THR A 145 0.79 -5.90 2.73
C THR A 145 1.00 -4.50 2.17
N GLY A 146 0.84 -3.48 3.03
CA GLY A 146 0.79 -2.08 2.65
C GLY A 146 -0.61 -1.60 2.23
N LEU A 147 -1.65 -2.44 2.34
CA LEU A 147 -3.07 -2.06 2.30
C LEU A 147 -3.61 -1.92 3.73
N GLY A 148 -4.37 -0.85 4.01
CA GLY A 148 -4.97 -0.59 5.31
C GLY A 148 -6.00 0.53 5.30
N VAL A 149 -6.65 0.75 6.43
CA VAL A 149 -7.59 1.83 6.72
C VAL A 149 -7.08 2.61 7.92
N VAL A 150 -6.98 3.92 7.76
CA VAL A 150 -6.80 4.84 8.89
C VAL A 150 -8.17 5.31 9.32
N GLY A 151 -8.51 5.07 10.58
CA GLY A 151 -9.79 5.43 11.16
C GLY A 151 -10.01 6.94 11.30
N PRO A 152 -11.20 7.35 11.79
CA PRO A 152 -11.55 8.75 12.00
C PRO A 152 -10.49 9.49 12.82
N ALA A 153 -10.30 10.79 12.53
CA ALA A 153 -9.46 11.62 13.38
C ALA A 153 -10.11 11.69 14.77
N ALA A 154 -9.37 11.32 15.82
CA ALA A 154 -9.81 11.60 17.19
C ALA A 154 -9.92 13.11 17.38
N ALA A 155 -10.96 13.56 18.08
CA ALA A 155 -11.31 14.98 18.20
C ALA A 155 -10.26 15.87 18.89
N ASP A 156 -9.19 15.29 19.45
CA ASP A 156 -8.14 16.01 20.19
C ASP A 156 -6.73 15.39 20.08
N ALA A 157 -6.49 14.50 19.10
CA ALA A 157 -5.16 13.91 18.93
C ALA A 157 -4.27 14.83 18.09
N THR A 158 -3.32 15.50 18.74
CA THR A 158 -2.03 15.77 18.11
C THR A 158 -1.52 14.46 17.52
N ILE A 159 -1.08 14.48 16.26
CA ILE A 159 -0.48 13.31 15.62
C ILE A 159 0.86 13.07 16.33
N ASP A 160 0.82 12.40 17.47
CA ASP A 160 2.02 11.84 18.09
C ASP A 160 2.45 10.68 17.20
N THR A 161 3.60 10.89 16.56
CA THR A 161 4.32 9.91 15.73
C THR A 161 5.03 8.85 16.56
N ASP A 162 4.83 8.83 17.87
CA ASP A 162 5.29 7.79 18.77
C ASP A 162 4.10 6.91 19.14
N ALA A 163 4.23 5.62 18.84
CA ALA A 163 3.26 4.58 19.13
C ALA A 163 2.93 4.53 20.63
N ASP A 164 1.84 5.18 21.06
CA ASP A 164 1.12 4.86 22.30
C ASP A 164 -0.23 5.62 22.42
N THR A 165 -0.98 5.72 21.32
CA THR A 165 -2.44 5.93 21.42
C THR A 165 -3.14 4.62 21.09
N ASP A 166 -3.82 4.08 22.10
CA ASP A 166 -4.59 2.82 22.19
C ASP A 166 -5.75 2.72 21.18
N THR A 167 -5.50 3.06 19.93
CA THR A 167 -6.39 2.81 18.80
C THR A 167 -6.04 1.41 18.32
N HIS A 168 -6.71 0.41 18.87
CA HIS A 168 -6.53 -1.00 18.52
C HIS A 168 -6.81 -1.16 17.01
N SER A 169 -5.78 -1.06 16.16
CA SER A 169 -5.94 -1.29 14.73
C SER A 169 -6.31 -2.75 14.53
N THR A 170 -7.46 -3.01 13.91
CA THR A 170 -7.87 -4.36 13.55
C THR A 170 -6.84 -4.97 12.60
N MET A 171 -6.39 -6.18 12.87
CA MET A 171 -5.56 -6.92 11.91
C MET A 171 -6.47 -7.73 11.00
N TYR A 172 -6.43 -7.45 9.69
CA TYR A 172 -7.07 -8.26 8.68
C TYR A 172 -6.05 -9.27 8.14
N LEU A 173 -6.10 -10.51 8.62
CA LEU A 173 -5.21 -11.58 8.14
C LEU A 173 -5.77 -12.19 6.85
N SER A 174 -5.00 -12.14 5.76
CA SER A 174 -5.37 -12.77 4.49
C SER A 174 -4.38 -13.87 4.12
N THR A 175 -4.91 -14.91 3.46
CA THR A 175 -4.11 -15.95 2.80
C THR A 175 -4.16 -15.86 1.27
N ASP A 176 -4.78 -14.80 0.72
CA ASP A 176 -4.77 -14.55 -0.72
C ASP A 176 -3.36 -14.15 -1.17
N THR A 177 -2.80 -14.93 -2.11
CA THR A 177 -1.44 -14.76 -2.61
C THR A 177 -1.23 -13.44 -3.33
N ARG A 178 -2.29 -12.82 -3.87
CA ARG A 178 -2.25 -11.50 -4.51
C ARG A 178 -1.87 -10.39 -3.54
N LEU A 179 -2.26 -10.53 -2.27
CA LEU A 179 -1.86 -9.62 -1.19
C LEU A 179 -0.46 -9.92 -0.63
N ALA A 180 0.08 -11.10 -0.93
CA ALA A 180 1.39 -11.51 -0.46
C ALA A 180 2.54 -11.07 -1.38
N LEU A 181 2.25 -10.47 -2.53
CA LEU A 181 3.25 -10.15 -3.56
C LEU A 181 3.43 -8.65 -3.77
N ASN A 182 4.25 -8.03 -2.91
CA ASN A 182 4.78 -6.70 -3.18
C ASN A 182 6.00 -6.79 -4.10
N VAL A 183 6.00 -6.05 -5.21
CA VAL A 183 7.11 -6.05 -6.17
C VAL A 183 8.23 -5.15 -5.66
N ASN A 184 9.31 -5.74 -5.15
CA ASN A 184 10.45 -5.02 -4.57
C ASN A 184 11.78 -5.33 -5.23
N ARG A 185 11.89 -6.50 -5.87
CA ARG A 185 13.06 -7.01 -6.57
C ARG A 185 12.65 -7.53 -7.96
N PRO A 186 13.60 -7.69 -8.90
CA PRO A 186 13.31 -8.24 -10.24
C PRO A 186 12.58 -9.59 -10.22
N THR A 187 12.91 -10.48 -9.27
CA THR A 187 12.22 -11.77 -9.11
C THR A 187 10.74 -11.63 -8.78
N ASP A 188 10.34 -10.54 -8.10
CA ASP A 188 8.94 -10.29 -7.80
C ASP A 188 8.15 -9.85 -9.03
N ILE A 189 8.82 -9.24 -10.02
CA ILE A 189 8.20 -8.89 -11.31
C ILE A 189 7.77 -10.18 -12.00
N GLU A 190 8.69 -11.13 -12.19
CA GLU A 190 8.41 -12.43 -12.82
C GLU A 190 7.25 -13.15 -12.10
N LEU A 191 7.29 -13.20 -10.76
CA LEU A 191 6.23 -13.80 -9.96
C LEU A 191 4.87 -13.12 -10.16
N ALA A 192 4.84 -11.80 -10.28
CA ALA A 192 3.60 -11.04 -10.46
C ALA A 192 3.08 -11.19 -11.88
N GLU A 193 3.97 -11.28 -12.87
CA GLU A 193 3.61 -11.48 -14.26
C GLU A 193 2.97 -12.85 -14.52
N ASP A 194 3.46 -13.90 -13.85
CA ASP A 194 2.89 -15.26 -13.92
C ASP A 194 1.49 -15.39 -13.31
N ARG A 195 0.98 -14.32 -12.67
CA ARG A 195 -0.26 -14.32 -11.87
C ARG A 195 -1.26 -13.25 -12.30
N CYS A 196 -1.03 -12.59 -13.44
CA CYS A 196 -2.06 -11.77 -14.06
C CYS A 196 -3.17 -12.67 -14.61
N GLU A 197 -4.41 -12.41 -14.20
CA GLU A 197 -5.61 -12.97 -14.82
C GLU A 197 -5.98 -12.25 -16.13
#